data_AF-A0A972QQP2-F1
#
_entry.id   AF-A0A972QQP2-F1
#
_cell.length_a   1.000
_cell.length_b   1.000
_cell.length_c   1.000
_cell.angle_alpha   90.00
_cell.angle_beta   90.00
_cell.angle_gamma   90.00
#
_symmetry.space_group_name_H-M   'P 1'
#
loop_
_entity.id
_entity.type
_entity.pdbx_description
1 polymer ?
#
loop_
_entity_poly.entity_id
_entity_poly.type
_entity_poly.pdbx_seq_one_letter_code
_entity_poly.pdbx_strand_id
1 'polypeptide(L)'
;SNHGIVQPCGYLELNCGDLKDSSFESIWQNSEIFNQLRDFSSYKGKCGRCEYIKFCGGCRARAFEATGDFLAEEPLCAYQPKMNS
;
A
#
# COMPACT_ATOMS: atom_id res chain seq x y z
N SER A 1 -3.52 15.59 -2.71
CA SER A 1 -4.65 16.29 -3.36
C SER A 1 -4.48 17.81 -3.30
N ASN A 2 -5.29 18.57 -4.06
CA ASN A 2 -5.40 20.03 -3.97
C ASN A 2 -6.26 20.51 -2.78
N HIS A 3 -6.76 19.60 -1.94
CA HIS A 3 -7.66 19.90 -0.81
C HIS A 3 -7.02 19.70 0.58
N GLY A 4 -5.71 19.41 0.64
CA GLY A 4 -4.98 19.13 1.89
C GLY A 4 -4.87 17.64 2.25
N ILE A 5 -5.63 16.77 1.57
CA ILE A 5 -5.57 15.32 1.78
C ILE A 5 -4.24 14.74 1.26
N VAL A 6 -3.51 14.08 2.16
CA VAL A 6 -2.31 13.30 1.88
C VAL A 6 -2.71 11.93 1.33
N GLN A 7 -2.05 11.50 0.26
CA GLN A 7 -2.30 10.24 -0.43
C GLN A 7 -0.99 9.46 -0.57
N PRO A 8 -1.00 8.12 -0.62
CA PRO A 8 0.22 7.33 -0.76
C PRO A 8 0.91 7.50 -2.13
N CYS A 9 0.12 7.77 -3.16
CA CYS A 9 0.55 7.89 -4.55
C CYS A 9 -0.48 8.71 -5.33
N GLY A 10 -0.08 9.37 -6.41
CA GLY A 10 -0.99 10.13 -7.29
C GLY A 10 -2.06 9.29 -7.99
N TYR A 11 -1.95 7.96 -7.99
CA TYR A 11 -2.93 7.03 -8.58
C TYR A 11 -3.72 6.23 -7.53
N LEU A 12 -3.50 6.48 -6.24
CA LEU A 12 -4.17 5.75 -5.15
C LEU A 12 -4.82 6.76 -4.21
N GLU A 13 -6.11 7.03 -4.43
CA GLU A 13 -6.87 8.06 -3.73
C GLU A 13 -7.34 7.62 -2.33
N LEU A 14 -6.42 7.11 -1.51
CA LEU A 14 -6.67 6.82 -0.11
C LEU A 14 -6.43 8.06 0.75
N ASN A 15 -7.36 8.35 1.65
CA ASN A 15 -7.22 9.45 2.61
C ASN A 15 -6.30 9.02 3.75
N CYS A 16 -5.01 9.38 3.68
CA CYS A 16 -4.06 9.10 4.76
C CYS A 16 -4.13 10.12 5.90
N GLY A 17 -4.83 11.24 5.73
CA GLY A 17 -4.89 12.36 6.67
C GLY A 17 -4.99 13.70 5.95
N ASP A 18 -5.36 14.75 6.69
CA ASP A 18 -5.53 16.11 6.17
C ASP A 18 -4.52 17.09 6.81
N LEU A 19 -3.77 17.82 5.99
CA LEU A 19 -2.79 18.82 6.43
C LEU A 19 -3.42 20.04 7.11
N LYS A 20 -4.74 20.24 7.00
CA LYS A 20 -5.46 21.27 7.76
C LYS A 20 -5.59 20.90 9.24
N ASP A 21 -5.57 19.61 9.57
CA ASP A 21 -5.84 19.09 10.91
C ASP A 21 -4.58 18.53 11.61
N SER A 22 -3.52 18.21 10.87
CA SER A 22 -2.31 17.57 11.40
C SER A 22 -1.07 17.91 10.58
N SER A 23 0.10 17.87 11.23
CA SER A 23 1.38 18.00 10.52
C SER A 23 1.62 16.81 9.58
N PHE A 24 2.37 17.04 8.50
CA PHE A 24 2.77 15.95 7.60
C PHE A 24 3.51 14.83 8.33
N GLU A 25 4.38 15.16 9.28
CA GLU A 25 5.10 14.19 10.09
C GLU A 25 4.14 13.30 10.89
N SER A 26 3.14 13.89 11.55
CA SER A 26 2.14 13.13 12.30
C SER A 26 1.36 12.18 11.39
N ILE A 27 0.91 12.67 10.23
CA ILE A 27 0.21 11.85 9.23
C ILE A 27 1.11 10.72 8.74
N TRP A 28 2.36 11.02 8.42
CA TRP A 28 3.33 10.05 7.94
C TRP A 28 3.56 8.94 8.96
N GLN A 29 3.74 9.27 10.24
CA GLN A 29 4.04 8.28 11.29
C GLN A 29 2.79 7.50 11.75
N ASN A 30 1.63 8.16 11.84
CA ASN A 30 0.49 7.62 12.58
C ASN A 30 -0.71 7.21 11.70
N SER A 31 -0.73 7.56 10.41
CA SER A 31 -1.81 7.14 9.51
C SER A 31 -1.91 5.62 9.42
N GLU A 32 -3.12 5.09 9.61
CA GLU A 32 -3.40 3.65 9.51
C GLU A 32 -2.97 3.08 8.14
N ILE A 33 -3.29 3.79 7.05
CA ILE A 33 -2.95 3.36 5.69
C ILE A 33 -1.44 3.31 5.49
N PHE A 34 -0.70 4.34 5.91
CA PHE A 34 0.75 4.31 5.80
C PHE A 34 1.38 3.21 6.66
N ASN A 35 0.82 2.95 7.85
CA ASN A 35 1.30 1.88 8.71
C ASN A 35 1.01 0.49 8.11
N GLN A 36 -0.16 0.28 7.51
CA GLN A 36 -0.47 -0.95 6.77
C GLN A 36 0.45 -1.13 5.54
N LEU A 37 0.78 -0.05 4.83
CA LEU A 37 1.70 -0.12 3.68
C LEU A 37 3.14 -0.47 4.08
N ARG A 38 3.56 -0.11 5.30
CA ARG A 38 4.87 -0.46 5.89
C ARG A 38 4.88 -1.83 6.56
N ASP A 39 3.71 -2.34 6.97
CA ASP A 39 3.58 -3.68 7.51
C ASP A 39 3.49 -4.72 6.39
N PHE A 40 4.64 -5.27 6.02
CA PHE A 40 4.71 -6.30 4.99
C PHE A 40 3.98 -7.59 5.38
N SER A 41 3.69 -7.83 6.66
CA SER A 41 2.91 -9.01 7.08
C SER A 41 1.42 -8.90 6.74
N SER A 42 0.93 -7.67 6.51
CA SER A 42 -0.46 -7.41 6.12
C SER A 42 -0.74 -7.60 4.61
N TYR A 43 0.30 -7.80 3.79
CA TYR A 43 0.14 -8.03 2.35
C TYR A 43 -0.46 -9.42 2.10
N LYS A 44 -1.33 -9.52 1.10
CA LYS A 44 -2.11 -10.72 0.81
C LYS A 44 -1.68 -11.37 -0.51
N GLY A 45 -2.27 -12.53 -0.81
CA GLY A 45 -2.04 -13.27 -2.05
C GLY A 45 -0.57 -13.64 -2.25
N LYS A 46 -0.09 -13.62 -3.50
CA LYS A 46 1.31 -13.90 -3.80
C LYS A 46 2.27 -12.92 -3.12
N CYS A 47 1.90 -11.64 -3.00
CA CYS A 47 2.75 -10.63 -2.38
C CYS A 47 3.02 -10.92 -0.89
N GLY A 48 2.03 -11.42 -0.16
CA GLY A 48 2.16 -11.76 1.27
C GLY A 48 3.15 -12.87 1.61
N ARG A 49 3.52 -13.70 0.62
CA ARG A 49 4.51 -14.79 0.77
C ARG A 49 5.76 -14.60 -0.09
N CYS A 50 5.90 -13.44 -0.74
CA CYS A 50 6.98 -13.17 -1.68
C CYS A 50 8.28 -12.88 -0.93
N GLU A 51 9.38 -13.56 -1.27
CA GLU A 51 10.70 -13.31 -0.71
C GLU A 51 11.23 -11.89 -1.00
N TYR A 52 10.67 -11.22 -2.01
CA TYR A 52 11.03 -9.87 -2.41
C TYR A 52 10.20 -8.77 -1.76
N ILE A 53 9.24 -9.09 -0.86
CA ILE A 53 8.28 -8.11 -0.33
C ILE A 53 8.94 -6.86 0.29
N LYS A 54 10.13 -7.02 0.88
CA LYS A 54 10.92 -5.93 1.46
C LYS A 54 11.44 -4.91 0.43
N PHE A 55 11.53 -5.31 -0.84
CA PHE A 55 12.05 -4.49 -1.94
C PHE A 55 10.99 -4.18 -2.98
N CYS A 56 10.00 -5.06 -3.15
CA CYS A 56 8.92 -4.95 -4.11
C CYS A 56 7.60 -5.39 -3.46
N GLY A 57 6.63 -4.50 -3.40
CA GLY A 57 5.24 -4.84 -3.15
C GLY A 57 4.38 -4.81 -4.40
N GLY A 58 4.92 -4.38 -5.54
CA GLY A 58 4.14 -4.00 -6.73
C GLY A 58 3.36 -2.69 -6.53
N CYS A 59 2.67 -2.24 -7.58
CA CYS A 59 1.84 -1.04 -7.51
C CYS A 59 0.57 -1.27 -6.68
N ARG A 60 0.44 -0.53 -5.57
CA ARG A 60 -0.74 -0.62 -4.68
C ARG A 60 -1.99 -0.01 -5.30
N ALA A 61 -1.83 0.98 -6.20
CA ALA A 61 -2.94 1.52 -6.98
C ALA A 61 -3.59 0.46 -7.88
N ARG A 62 -2.78 -0.36 -8.58
CA ARG A 62 -3.29 -1.45 -9.43
C ARG A 62 -3.96 -2.57 -8.63
N ALA A 63 -3.41 -2.91 -7.47
CA ALA A 63 -4.05 -3.87 -6.55
C ALA A 63 -5.43 -3.36 -6.11
N PHE A 64 -5.51 -2.08 -5.70
CA PHE A 64 -6.76 -1.45 -5.29
C PHE A 64 -7.78 -1.32 -6.43
N GLU A 65 -7.35 -0.90 -7.63
CA GLU A 65 -8.21 -0.81 -8.81
C GLU A 65 -8.82 -2.17 -9.18
N ALA A 66 -8.00 -3.23 -9.14
CA ALA A 66 -8.45 -4.56 -9.54
C ALA A 66 -9.33 -5.26 -8.48
N THR A 67 -9.16 -4.94 -7.19
CA THR A 67 -9.73 -5.75 -6.10
C THR A 67 -10.50 -4.98 -5.04
N GLY A 68 -10.35 -3.65 -4.98
CA GLY A 68 -10.79 -2.82 -3.86
C GLY A 68 -9.90 -2.95 -2.61
N ASP A 69 -8.79 -3.70 -2.68
CA ASP A 69 -7.87 -3.92 -1.57
C ASP A 69 -6.43 -3.57 -2.00
N PHE A 70 -5.88 -2.50 -1.43
CA PHE A 70 -4.53 -2.03 -1.78
C PHE A 70 -3.42 -2.93 -1.21
N LEU A 71 -3.75 -3.84 -0.31
CA LEU A 71 -2.84 -4.85 0.24
C LEU A 71 -2.93 -6.20 -0.51
N ALA A 72 -3.84 -6.32 -1.47
CA ALA A 72 -3.91 -7.47 -2.36
C ALA A 72 -2.65 -7.59 -3.24
N GLU A 73 -2.56 -8.72 -3.94
CA GLU A 73 -1.49 -8.93 -4.90
C GLU A 73 -1.56 -7.96 -6.08
N GLU A 74 -0.41 -7.59 -6.61
CA GLU A 74 -0.36 -6.79 -7.84
C GLU A 74 -0.66 -7.69 -9.05
N PRO A 75 -1.73 -7.43 -9.82
CA PRO A 75 -2.21 -8.36 -10.84
C PRO A 75 -1.25 -8.57 -12.02
N LEU A 76 -0.41 -7.59 -12.35
CA LEU A 76 0.50 -7.68 -13.49
C LEU A 76 1.92 -8.18 -13.14
N CYS A 77 2.16 -8.52 -11.88
CA CYS A 77 3.43 -9.11 -11.48
C CYS A 77 3.52 -10.55 -12.00
N ALA A 78 4.42 -10.80 -12.94
CA ALA A 78 4.62 -12.11 -13.56
C ALA A 78 5.36 -13.11 -12.64
N TYR A 79 5.98 -12.62 -11.56
CA TYR A 79 6.73 -13.46 -10.63
C TYR A 79 5.81 -14.31 -9.76
N GLN A 80 6.15 -15.59 -9.61
CA GLN A 80 5.46 -16.54 -8.73
C GLN A 80 6.42 -16.94 -7.59
N PRO A 81 6.14 -16.52 -6.34
CA PRO A 81 6.90 -16.94 -5.18
C PRO A 81 6.83 -18.45 -5.00
N LYS A 82 7.87 -19.03 -4.40
CA LYS A 82 7.85 -20.44 -4.02
C LYS A 82 6.71 -20.68 -3.03
N MET A 83 6.00 -21.79 -3.20
CA MET A 83 5.08 -22.24 -2.16
C MET A 83 5.93 -22.70 -0.97
N ASN A 84 5.75 -22.06 0.18
CA ASN A 84 6.30 -22.59 1.42
C ASN A 84 5.66 -23.97 1.64
N SER A 85 6.51 -24.98 1.76
CA SER A 85 6.13 -26.38 1.97
C SER A 85 5.68 -26.61 3.41
#